data_AF-A0A024TIQ8-F1
#
_entry.id   AF-A0A024TIQ8-F1
#
_cell.length_a   1.000
_cell.length_b   1.000
_cell.length_c   1.000
_cell.angle_alpha   90.00
_cell.angle_beta   90.00
_cell.angle_gamma   90.00
#
_symmetry.space_group_name_H-M   'P 1'
#
loop_
_entity.id
_entity.type
_entity.pdbx_description
1 polymer ?
#
loop_
_entity_poly.entity_id
_entity_poly.type
_entity_poly.pdbx_seq_one_letter_code
_entity_poly.pdbx_strand_id
1 'polypeptide(L)'
;MKRSVKFGAVVLGTTCGPLTLRGLHCWIDDTSPEIDLIISRPVMDLLGFSVDTLLVGARQKNTKWDVSVDDEPPAHGMSKLQRMTTSRHGADEPVLADGDGMECATPEVATVTDEEQRKKMRDEVFAVLMSKVAEAESCGLTGDDVERLKALLSKHVDVFRIDLGNDPPVKVEPLKVRIKPKSTPVKCGMRRYPPAHLEYMREHVEALLSNDMVYANNRAPRIVP
;
A
#
# COMPACT_ATOMS: atom_id res chain seq x y z
N MET A 1 12.60 17.33 -8.24
CA MET A 1 13.53 16.25 -7.87
C MET A 1 13.38 16.09 -6.37
N LYS A 2 12.97 14.93 -5.85
CA LYS A 2 12.71 14.77 -4.40
C LYS A 2 14.02 14.44 -3.70
N ARG A 3 14.48 15.30 -2.79
CA ARG A 3 15.67 15.04 -1.96
C ARG A 3 15.28 14.98 -0.49
N SER A 4 15.88 14.07 0.26
CA SER A 4 15.67 13.98 1.70
C SER A 4 16.76 14.71 2.46
N VAL A 5 16.40 15.39 3.54
CA VAL A 5 17.33 16.13 4.41
C VAL A 5 16.95 15.92 5.87
N LYS A 6 17.97 15.67 6.71
CA LYS A 6 17.84 15.69 8.17
C LYS A 6 18.18 17.08 8.70
N PHE A 7 17.20 17.74 9.32
CA PHE A 7 17.41 19.01 10.00
C PHE A 7 17.90 18.77 11.43
N GLY A 8 18.97 19.47 11.83
CA GLY A 8 19.50 19.38 13.20
C GLY A 8 18.47 19.85 14.24
N ALA A 9 17.81 20.98 13.97
CA ALA A 9 16.68 21.48 14.75
C ALA A 9 15.75 22.32 13.87
N VAL A 10 14.44 22.14 14.04
CA VAL A 10 13.37 22.97 13.45
C VAL A 10 12.57 23.56 14.61
N VAL A 11 12.41 24.89 14.62
CA VAL A 11 11.70 25.58 15.70
C VAL A 11 10.38 26.13 15.16
N LEU A 12 9.26 25.68 15.74
CA LEU A 12 7.92 26.14 15.43
C LEU A 12 7.49 27.15 16.50
N GLY A 13 7.11 28.36 16.08
CA GLY A 13 6.55 29.34 16.99
C GLY A 13 5.12 28.97 17.37
N THR A 14 4.84 28.80 18.66
CA THR A 14 3.48 28.60 19.16
C THR A 14 3.11 29.73 20.13
N THR A 15 1.81 29.92 20.38
CA THR A 15 1.31 30.91 21.35
C THR A 15 1.77 30.63 22.78
N CYS A 16 2.19 29.41 23.09
CA CYS A 16 2.67 28.98 24.40
C CYS A 16 4.21 28.94 24.49
N GLY A 17 4.93 29.33 23.42
CA GLY A 17 6.40 29.30 23.34
C GLY A 17 6.92 28.49 22.15
N PRO A 18 8.24 28.49 21.90
CA PRO A 18 8.84 27.77 20.77
C PRO A 18 8.84 26.25 21.00
N LEU A 19 8.33 25.49 20.03
CA LEU A 19 8.44 24.03 19.98
C LEU A 19 9.64 23.64 19.10
N THR A 20 10.62 22.91 19.65
CA THR A 20 11.83 22.51 18.90
C THR A 20 11.80 21.04 18.55
N LEU A 21 11.81 20.73 17.25
CA LEU A 21 11.92 19.39 16.68
C LEU A 21 13.38 19.12 16.29
N ARG A 22 14.06 18.20 16.98
CA ARG A 22 15.45 17.85 16.67
C ARG A 22 15.52 16.62 15.78
N GLY A 23 16.47 16.62 14.84
CA GLY A 23 16.71 15.48 13.95
C GLY A 23 15.58 15.19 12.97
N LEU A 24 14.72 16.19 12.68
CA LEU A 24 13.56 16.03 11.81
C LEU A 24 14.00 15.68 10.38
N HIS A 25 13.51 14.57 9.86
CA HIS A 25 13.80 14.10 8.51
C HIS A 25 12.68 14.52 7.56
N CYS A 26 13.01 15.27 6.52
CA CYS A 26 12.02 15.85 5.61
C CYS A 26 12.37 15.58 4.15
N TRP A 27 11.33 15.36 3.36
CA TRP A 27 11.41 15.42 1.90
C TRP A 27 11.22 16.86 1.45
N ILE A 28 12.12 17.33 0.59
CA ILE A 28 12.04 18.67 0.00
C ILE A 28 11.51 18.53 -1.42
N ASP A 29 10.44 19.27 -1.71
CA ASP A 29 9.93 19.47 -3.06
C ASP A 29 10.44 20.78 -3.63
N ASP A 30 11.47 20.71 -4.46
CA ASP A 30 12.05 21.90 -5.11
C ASP A 30 11.19 22.45 -6.27
N THR A 31 9.97 21.90 -6.51
CA THR A 31 9.08 22.34 -7.59
C THR A 31 8.10 23.46 -7.18
N SER A 32 7.81 23.60 -5.88
CA SER A 32 6.96 24.67 -5.36
C SER A 32 7.81 25.85 -4.85
N PRO A 33 7.47 27.10 -5.18
CA PRO A 33 8.10 28.27 -4.57
C PRO A 33 7.62 28.52 -3.12
N GLU A 34 6.56 27.83 -2.67
CA GLU A 34 5.99 27.98 -1.33
C GLU A 34 6.72 27.11 -0.31
N ILE A 35 6.94 27.66 0.89
CA ILE A 35 7.62 26.95 1.99
C ILE A 35 6.54 26.39 2.92
N ASP A 36 6.01 25.24 2.55
CA ASP A 36 5.09 24.48 3.39
C ASP A 36 5.83 23.36 4.12
N LEU A 37 5.55 23.20 5.41
CA LEU A 37 6.06 22.11 6.23
C LEU A 37 4.92 21.18 6.61
N ILE A 38 4.91 19.98 6.02
CA ILE A 38 3.97 18.93 6.39
C ILE A 38 4.63 18.04 7.45
N ILE A 39 4.01 17.95 8.63
CA ILE A 39 4.46 17.06 9.71
C ILE A 39 3.79 15.69 9.51
N SER A 40 4.60 14.63 9.40
CA SER A 40 4.10 13.28 9.19
C SER A 40 3.41 12.72 10.43
N ARG A 41 2.54 11.72 10.23
CA ARG A 41 1.81 11.05 11.33
C ARG A 41 2.73 10.52 12.43
N PRO A 42 3.86 9.82 12.15
CA PRO A 42 4.75 9.35 13.20
C PRO A 42 5.33 10.48 14.06
N VAL A 43 5.58 11.66 13.47
CA VAL A 43 6.07 12.82 14.21
C VAL A 43 4.93 13.43 15.06
N MET A 44 3.70 13.46 14.55
CA MET A 44 2.53 13.89 15.31
C MET A 44 2.24 12.96 16.50
N ASP A 45 2.34 11.64 16.31
CA ASP A 45 2.16 10.64 17.36
C ASP A 45 3.24 10.81 18.44
N LEU A 46 4.50 11.05 18.04
CA LEU A 46 5.61 11.35 18.96
C LEU A 46 5.37 12.64 19.76
N LEU A 47 4.71 13.64 19.17
CA LEU A 47 4.31 14.88 19.84
C LEU A 47 3.07 14.70 20.74
N GLY A 48 2.50 13.49 20.80
CA GLY A 48 1.35 13.15 21.64
C GLY A 48 0.00 13.42 20.98
N PHE A 49 -0.04 13.69 19.67
CA PHE A 49 -1.28 13.84 18.93
C PHE A 49 -1.70 12.51 18.31
N SER A 50 -2.91 12.04 18.60
CA SER A 50 -3.49 10.87 17.92
C SER A 50 -4.62 11.31 16.99
N VAL A 51 -4.62 10.81 15.76
CA VAL A 51 -5.69 11.05 14.78
C VAL A 51 -7.04 10.63 15.34
N ASP A 52 -7.11 9.50 16.05
CA ASP A 52 -8.34 9.00 16.65
C ASP A 52 -8.88 9.97 17.70
N THR A 53 -8.03 10.47 18.60
CA THR A 53 -8.45 11.45 19.62
C THR A 53 -8.96 12.75 19.01
N LEU A 54 -8.34 13.20 17.91
CA LEU A 54 -8.77 14.38 17.16
C LEU A 54 -10.12 14.15 16.48
N LEU A 55 -10.33 12.98 15.88
CA LEU A 55 -11.58 12.60 15.21
C LEU A 55 -12.73 12.37 16.21
N VAL A 56 -12.45 11.78 17.37
CA VAL A 56 -13.41 11.67 18.49
C VAL A 56 -13.84 13.06 18.95
N GLY A 57 -12.89 13.98 19.13
CA GLY A 57 -13.20 15.37 19.46
C GLY A 57 -14.02 16.07 18.38
N ALA A 58 -13.73 15.82 17.10
CA ALA A 58 -14.51 16.35 15.98
C ALA A 58 -15.93 15.77 15.93
N ARG A 59 -16.09 14.47 16.22
CA ARG A 59 -17.36 13.77 16.26
C ARG A 59 -18.26 14.24 17.39
N GLN A 60 -17.69 14.53 18.57
CA GLN A 60 -18.41 15.12 19.69
C GLN A 60 -19.00 16.49 19.31
N LYS A 61 -18.31 17.26 18.46
CA LYS A 61 -18.78 18.56 18.01
C LYS A 61 -19.88 18.43 16.94
N ASN A 62 -19.63 17.65 15.89
CA ASN A 62 -20.60 17.44 14.83
C ASN A 62 -20.55 16.00 14.32
N THR A 63 -21.73 15.44 14.02
CA THR A 63 -21.89 14.09 13.47
C THR A 63 -21.50 14.03 11.99
N LYS A 64 -21.75 15.10 11.24
CA LYS A 64 -21.42 15.23 9.82
C LYS A 64 -20.74 16.57 9.60
N TRP A 65 -19.62 16.54 8.89
CA TRP A 65 -18.88 17.72 8.47
C TRP A 65 -19.00 17.82 6.96
N ASP A 66 -19.51 18.94 6.47
CA ASP A 66 -19.41 19.28 5.06
C ASP A 66 -18.07 19.99 4.84
N VAL A 67 -17.20 19.39 4.02
CA VAL A 67 -15.84 19.87 3.75
C VAL A 67 -15.74 20.44 2.33
N SER A 68 -16.87 20.50 1.61
CA SER A 68 -16.94 21.23 0.35
C SER A 68 -16.95 22.73 0.64
N VAL A 69 -15.76 23.31 0.76
CA VAL A 69 -15.58 24.76 0.89
C VAL A 69 -15.18 25.30 -0.49
N ASP A 70 -16.11 26.02 -1.13
CA ASP A 70 -15.85 26.75 -2.39
C ASP A 70 -15.21 28.13 -2.16
N ASP A 71 -15.13 28.59 -0.91
CA ASP A 71 -14.47 29.86 -0.55
C ASP A 71 -13.00 29.65 -0.18
N GLU A 72 -12.13 30.40 -0.85
CA GLU A 72 -10.71 30.50 -0.53
C GLU A 72 -10.55 30.88 0.96
N PRO A 73 -9.81 30.10 1.77
CA PRO A 73 -9.69 30.38 3.19
C PRO A 73 -9.09 31.78 3.40
N PRO A 74 -9.64 32.60 4.32
CA PRO A 74 -9.09 33.91 4.60
C PRO A 74 -7.63 33.77 5.00
N ALA A 75 -6.76 34.62 4.44
CA ALA A 75 -5.30 34.64 4.61
C ALA A 75 -4.81 34.95 6.04
N HIS A 76 -5.56 34.56 7.07
CA HIS A 76 -5.24 34.74 8.48
C HIS A 76 -4.96 33.38 9.11
N GLY A 77 -3.68 32.97 9.12
CA GLY A 77 -3.27 31.91 10.05
C GLY A 77 -2.00 31.13 9.72
N MET A 78 -1.47 31.19 8.50
CA MET A 78 -0.18 30.57 8.20
C MET A 78 0.93 31.53 8.65
N SER A 79 1.39 31.38 9.90
CA SER A 79 2.57 32.09 10.37
C SER A 79 3.73 31.74 9.44
N LYS A 80 4.24 32.72 8.70
CA LYS A 80 5.45 32.56 7.88
C LYS A 80 6.54 31.94 8.74
N LEU A 81 6.88 30.69 8.46
CA LEU A 81 7.95 29.95 9.13
C LEU A 81 9.25 30.73 8.96
N GLN A 82 9.66 31.44 10.01
CA GLN A 82 10.78 32.35 9.93
C GLN A 82 12.08 31.55 10.10
N ARG A 83 12.74 31.32 8.96
CA ARG A 83 14.16 30.97 8.79
C ARG A 83 14.58 29.54 9.23
N MET A 84 14.61 28.62 8.26
CA MET A 84 15.38 27.37 8.37
C MET A 84 16.87 27.64 8.15
N THR A 85 17.73 27.18 9.05
CA THR A 85 19.20 27.13 8.83
C THR A 85 19.66 25.68 8.72
N THR A 86 20.21 25.31 7.57
CA THR A 86 20.79 23.99 7.32
C THR A 86 22.27 23.96 7.72
N SER A 87 22.68 23.02 8.57
CA SER A 87 24.08 22.59 8.63
C SER A 87 24.20 21.26 7.89
N ARG A 88 25.02 21.21 6.83
CA ARG A 88 25.20 20.03 5.98
C ARG A 88 26.00 18.98 6.72
N HIS A 89 25.49 17.75 6.83
CA HIS A 89 26.32 16.57 7.05
C HIS A 89 25.72 15.35 6.33
N GLY A 90 26.59 14.67 5.60
CA GLY A 90 26.70 13.20 5.55
C GLY A 90 25.63 12.42 4.79
N ALA A 91 26.06 11.80 3.70
CA ALA A 91 25.32 10.79 2.96
C ALA A 91 25.11 9.54 3.82
N ASP A 92 23.86 9.29 4.19
CA ASP A 92 23.33 7.95 4.43
C ASP A 92 21.94 7.94 3.78
N GLU A 93 21.78 7.16 2.72
CA GLU A 93 20.45 6.84 2.22
C GLU A 93 19.76 6.00 3.31
N PRO A 94 18.61 6.45 3.86
CA PRO A 94 17.87 5.62 4.79
C PRO A 94 17.36 4.40 4.05
N VAL A 95 17.64 3.22 4.61
CA VAL A 95 16.90 2.00 4.31
C VAL A 95 15.43 2.34 4.44
N LEU A 96 14.68 2.15 3.35
CA LEU A 96 13.23 2.31 3.37
C LEU A 96 12.70 1.40 4.47
N ALA A 97 12.11 1.99 5.51
CA ALA A 97 11.31 1.21 6.43
C ALA A 97 10.14 0.68 5.59
N ASP A 98 10.08 -0.65 5.42
CA ASP A 98 8.93 -1.32 4.86
C ASP A 98 7.70 -0.91 5.70
N GLY A 99 6.78 -0.16 5.11
CA GLY A 99 5.52 0.20 5.76
C GLY A 99 5.17 1.69 5.71
N ASP A 100 4.88 2.21 4.52
CA ASP A 100 3.94 3.33 4.40
C ASP A 100 2.47 2.87 4.42
N GLY A 101 2.22 1.58 4.75
CA GLY A 101 0.89 0.99 4.72
C GLY A 101 0.31 0.84 3.31
N MET A 102 1.11 1.15 2.28
CA MET A 102 0.84 0.77 0.91
C MET A 102 1.60 -0.53 0.63
N GLU A 103 1.16 -1.62 1.25
CA GLU A 103 1.48 -2.94 0.71
C GLU A 103 1.15 -2.88 -0.78
N CYS A 104 2.15 -3.11 -1.62
CA CYS A 104 1.95 -3.12 -3.06
C CYS A 104 0.78 -4.06 -3.33
N ALA A 105 -0.23 -3.59 -4.07
CA ALA A 105 -1.42 -4.39 -4.44
C ALA A 105 -1.08 -5.53 -5.42
N THR A 106 0.17 -5.99 -5.43
CA THR A 106 0.59 -7.19 -6.12
C THR A 106 0.22 -8.35 -5.21
N PRO A 107 -0.79 -9.16 -5.57
CA PRO A 107 -1.18 -10.29 -4.75
C PRO A 107 0.01 -11.23 -4.54
N GLU A 108 0.15 -11.78 -3.34
CA GLU A 108 1.04 -12.91 -3.13
C GLU A 108 0.55 -14.10 -3.97
N VAL A 109 1.50 -14.82 -4.57
CA VAL A 109 1.23 -15.93 -5.47
C VAL A 109 1.72 -17.19 -4.78
N ALA A 110 0.78 -18.05 -4.38
CA ALA A 110 1.13 -19.32 -3.76
C ALA A 110 1.76 -20.25 -4.78
N THR A 111 2.86 -20.93 -4.45
CA THR A 111 3.44 -21.97 -5.29
C THR A 111 2.70 -23.28 -5.06
N VAL A 112 1.88 -23.67 -6.04
CA VAL A 112 1.08 -24.89 -5.96
C VAL A 112 1.66 -25.95 -6.89
N THR A 113 2.56 -26.78 -6.35
CA THR A 113 3.20 -27.88 -7.08
C THR A 113 2.43 -29.18 -6.99
N ASP A 114 1.78 -29.45 -5.84
CA ASP A 114 1.21 -30.77 -5.54
C ASP A 114 -0.18 -30.72 -4.88
N GLU A 115 -0.92 -31.84 -4.97
CA GLU A 115 -2.24 -32.00 -4.35
C GLU A 115 -2.21 -31.85 -2.82
N GLU A 116 -1.10 -32.20 -2.16
CA GLU A 116 -0.93 -32.01 -0.71
C GLU A 116 -0.93 -30.53 -0.33
N GLN A 117 -0.26 -29.68 -1.12
CA GLN A 117 -0.26 -28.24 -0.91
C GLN A 117 -1.64 -27.63 -1.16
N ARG A 118 -2.34 -28.08 -2.21
CA ARG A 118 -3.74 -27.67 -2.46
C ARG A 118 -4.64 -27.97 -1.28
N LYS A 119 -4.51 -29.17 -0.71
CA LYS A 119 -5.26 -29.57 0.49
C LYS A 119 -4.89 -28.68 1.68
N LYS A 120 -3.60 -28.42 1.90
CA LYS A 120 -3.13 -27.54 2.97
C LYS A 120 -3.72 -26.13 2.85
N MET A 121 -3.67 -25.53 1.66
CA MET A 121 -4.26 -24.22 1.40
C MET A 121 -5.77 -24.22 1.63
N ARG A 122 -6.47 -25.27 1.21
CA ARG A 122 -7.91 -25.42 1.46
C ARG A 122 -8.22 -25.51 2.95
N ASP A 123 -7.39 -26.21 3.71
CA ASP A 123 -7.55 -26.36 5.16
C ASP A 123 -7.25 -25.03 5.90
N GLU A 124 -6.25 -24.27 5.44
CA GLU A 124 -5.96 -22.91 5.92
C GLU A 124 -7.13 -21.94 5.65
N VAL A 125 -7.66 -21.93 4.42
CA VAL A 125 -8.87 -21.16 4.07
C VAL A 125 -10.03 -21.56 4.97
N PHE A 126 -10.26 -22.86 5.15
CA PHE A 126 -11.32 -23.36 6.01
C PHE A 126 -11.17 -22.88 7.46
N ALA A 127 -9.94 -22.90 8.01
CA ALA A 127 -9.67 -22.40 9.36
C ALA A 127 -10.00 -20.91 9.50
N VAL A 128 -9.62 -20.08 8.52
CA VAL A 128 -9.97 -18.65 8.50
C VAL A 128 -11.48 -18.47 8.44
N LEU A 129 -12.18 -19.21 7.58
CA LEU A 129 -13.64 -19.14 7.47
C LEU A 129 -14.33 -19.52 8.80
N MET A 130 -13.88 -20.59 9.46
CA MET A 130 -14.45 -20.98 10.76
C MET A 130 -14.14 -19.96 11.86
N SER A 131 -12.96 -19.34 11.84
CA SER A 131 -12.64 -18.22 12.75
C SER A 131 -13.60 -17.04 12.54
N LYS A 132 -13.96 -16.71 11.29
CA LYS A 132 -14.93 -15.66 10.99
C LYS A 132 -16.37 -16.01 11.38
N VAL A 133 -16.74 -17.29 11.36
CA VAL A 133 -18.03 -17.75 11.91
C VAL A 133 -18.07 -17.53 13.43
N ALA A 134 -17.00 -17.89 14.15
CA ALA A 134 -16.92 -17.66 15.59
C ALA A 134 -16.94 -16.16 15.95
N GLU A 135 -16.28 -15.32 15.14
CA GLU A 135 -16.35 -13.87 15.28
C GLU A 135 -17.80 -13.36 15.12
N ALA A 136 -18.53 -13.85 14.11
CA ALA A 136 -19.93 -13.48 13.90
C ALA A 136 -20.84 -13.93 15.04
N GLU A 137 -20.63 -15.13 15.60
CA GLU A 137 -21.34 -15.63 16.78
C GLU A 137 -21.11 -14.71 17.99
N SER A 138 -19.85 -14.35 18.26
CA SER A 138 -19.51 -13.42 19.35
C SER A 138 -20.12 -12.02 19.18
N CYS A 139 -20.42 -11.64 17.94
CA CYS A 139 -21.07 -10.39 17.57
C CYS A 139 -22.61 -10.48 17.60
N GLY A 140 -23.19 -11.63 17.98
CA GLY A 140 -24.63 -11.80 18.20
C GLY A 140 -25.40 -12.51 17.09
N LEU A 141 -24.73 -13.25 16.21
CA LEU A 141 -25.41 -14.13 15.24
C LEU A 141 -26.14 -15.27 15.98
N THR A 142 -27.38 -15.58 15.58
CA THR A 142 -28.19 -16.62 16.24
C THR A 142 -27.68 -18.03 15.93
N GLY A 143 -27.91 -19.00 16.81
CA GLY A 143 -27.41 -20.38 16.64
C GLY A 143 -27.85 -21.04 15.33
N ASP A 144 -29.12 -20.86 14.93
CA ASP A 144 -29.63 -21.39 13.65
C ASP A 144 -28.91 -20.76 12.45
N ASP A 145 -28.62 -19.45 12.51
CA ASP A 145 -27.89 -18.74 11.46
C ASP A 145 -26.40 -19.08 11.44
N VAL A 146 -25.79 -19.34 12.61
CA VAL A 146 -24.40 -19.81 12.72
C VAL A 146 -24.24 -21.16 12.02
N GLU A 147 -25.11 -22.12 12.30
CA GLU A 147 -25.07 -23.43 11.64
C GLU A 147 -25.32 -23.33 10.14
N ARG A 148 -26.26 -22.47 9.73
CA ARG A 148 -26.50 -22.18 8.31
C ARG A 148 -25.27 -21.59 7.62
N LEU A 149 -24.62 -20.60 8.24
CA LEU A 149 -23.42 -19.95 7.71
C LEU A 149 -22.26 -20.94 7.60
N LYS A 150 -22.04 -21.73 8.66
CA LYS A 150 -21.03 -22.78 8.71
C LYS A 150 -21.23 -23.82 7.60
N ALA A 151 -22.46 -24.29 7.38
CA ALA A 151 -22.76 -25.24 6.31
C ALA A 151 -22.48 -24.64 4.91
N LEU A 152 -22.82 -23.36 4.71
CA LEU A 152 -22.64 -22.67 3.43
C LEU A 152 -21.15 -22.46 3.11
N LEU A 153 -20.37 -21.98 4.08
CA LEU A 153 -18.93 -21.79 3.93
C LEU A 153 -18.20 -23.13 3.76
N SER A 154 -18.59 -24.18 4.51
CA SER A 154 -18.00 -25.52 4.37
C SER A 154 -18.27 -26.16 3.00
N LYS A 155 -19.43 -25.84 2.40
CA LYS A 155 -19.78 -26.32 1.07
C LYS A 155 -19.01 -25.61 -0.04
N HIS A 156 -18.71 -24.33 0.15
CA HIS A 156 -18.12 -23.44 -0.87
C HIS A 156 -16.72 -22.93 -0.50
N VAL A 157 -15.95 -23.72 0.25
CA VAL A 157 -14.57 -23.36 0.67
C VAL A 157 -13.68 -23.06 -0.54
N ASP A 158 -13.92 -23.78 -1.63
CA ASP A 158 -13.20 -23.68 -2.89
C ASP A 158 -13.42 -22.35 -3.62
N VAL A 159 -14.38 -21.52 -3.21
CA VAL A 159 -14.60 -20.17 -3.77
C VAL A 159 -13.65 -19.13 -3.17
N PHE A 160 -13.09 -19.40 -1.98
CA PHE A 160 -12.27 -18.43 -1.24
C PHE A 160 -10.77 -18.73 -1.38
N ARG A 161 -9.96 -17.69 -1.44
CA ARG A 161 -8.50 -17.76 -1.51
C ARG A 161 -7.87 -16.78 -0.52
N ILE A 162 -6.75 -17.17 0.08
CA ILE A 162 -5.89 -16.27 0.85
C ILE A 162 -4.91 -15.60 -0.13
N ASP A 163 -4.19 -16.43 -0.88
CA ASP A 163 -3.25 -16.01 -1.92
C ASP A 163 -3.72 -16.38 -3.33
N LEU A 164 -3.16 -15.73 -4.34
CA LEU A 164 -3.45 -16.05 -5.74
C LEU A 164 -2.86 -17.44 -6.07
N GLY A 165 -3.74 -18.41 -6.36
CA GLY A 165 -3.35 -19.78 -6.72
C GLY A 165 -3.48 -20.09 -8.20
N ASN A 166 -3.17 -21.33 -8.59
CA ASN A 166 -3.33 -21.87 -9.94
C ASN A 166 -4.76 -22.29 -10.29
N ASP A 167 -5.74 -21.45 -9.98
CA ASP A 167 -7.13 -21.73 -10.34
C ASP A 167 -7.31 -21.81 -11.87
N PRO A 168 -8.09 -22.78 -12.37
CA PRO A 168 -8.30 -22.91 -13.80
C PRO A 168 -9.00 -21.67 -14.35
N PRO A 169 -8.66 -21.25 -15.58
CA PRO A 169 -9.32 -20.12 -16.21
C PRO A 169 -10.82 -20.40 -16.37
N VAL A 170 -11.61 -19.32 -16.33
CA VAL A 170 -13.05 -19.39 -16.62
C VAL A 170 -13.25 -19.98 -18.02
N LYS A 171 -14.28 -20.82 -18.18
CA LYS A 171 -14.63 -21.51 -19.44
C LYS A 171 -15.24 -20.55 -20.48
N VAL A 172 -14.45 -19.62 -20.96
CA VAL A 172 -14.80 -18.65 -22.00
C VAL A 172 -13.75 -18.67 -23.11
N GLU A 173 -14.13 -18.24 -24.31
CA GLU A 173 -13.15 -18.10 -25.39
C GLU A 173 -12.04 -17.11 -24.99
N PRO A 174 -10.76 -17.41 -25.30
CA PRO A 174 -9.66 -16.51 -24.98
C PRO A 174 -9.85 -15.12 -25.60
N LEU A 175 -9.54 -14.10 -24.80
CA LEU A 175 -9.62 -12.71 -25.24
C LEU A 175 -8.69 -12.46 -26.44
N LYS A 176 -9.25 -11.92 -27.53
CA LYS A 176 -8.51 -11.53 -28.74
C LYS A 176 -8.33 -10.01 -28.78
N VAL A 177 -7.08 -9.56 -28.67
CA VAL A 177 -6.75 -8.13 -28.73
C VAL A 177 -6.78 -7.64 -30.18
N ARG A 178 -7.57 -6.59 -30.47
CA ARG A 178 -7.62 -5.94 -31.78
C ARG A 178 -6.62 -4.78 -31.84
N ILE A 179 -5.64 -4.89 -32.74
CA ILE A 179 -4.64 -3.84 -32.92
C ILE A 179 -5.14 -2.82 -33.96
N LYS A 180 -4.87 -1.53 -33.74
CA LYS A 180 -5.24 -0.46 -34.68
C LYS A 180 -4.53 -0.65 -36.02
N PRO A 181 -5.17 -0.36 -37.18
CA PRO A 181 -4.51 -0.42 -38.47
C PRO A 181 -3.24 0.45 -38.51
N LYS A 182 -2.20 -0.03 -39.19
CA LYS A 182 -0.86 0.63 -39.33
C LYS A 182 -0.03 0.73 -38.05
N SER A 183 -0.44 0.10 -36.95
CA SER A 183 0.42 -0.02 -35.76
C SER A 183 1.64 -0.90 -36.04
N THR A 184 2.79 -0.53 -35.50
CA THR A 184 4.01 -1.35 -35.53
C THR A 184 4.37 -1.80 -34.11
N PRO A 185 4.85 -3.04 -33.92
CA PRO A 185 5.39 -3.46 -32.63
C PRO A 185 6.59 -2.59 -32.23
N VAL A 186 6.57 -2.09 -30.99
CA VAL A 186 7.69 -1.31 -30.42
C VAL A 186 8.33 -2.12 -29.31
N LYS A 187 9.67 -2.14 -29.30
CA LYS A 187 10.44 -2.75 -28.21
C LYS A 187 11.06 -1.66 -27.35
N CYS A 188 10.70 -1.65 -26.07
CA CYS A 188 11.30 -0.76 -25.08
C CYS A 188 12.59 -1.37 -24.51
N GLY A 189 13.60 -0.54 -24.22
CA GLY A 189 14.82 -0.97 -23.53
C GLY A 189 14.54 -1.46 -22.11
N MET A 190 15.38 -2.36 -21.59
CA MET A 190 15.26 -2.88 -20.24
C MET A 190 15.61 -1.80 -19.21
N ARG A 191 14.76 -1.66 -18.19
CA ARG A 191 15.03 -0.77 -17.05
C ARG A 191 16.07 -1.41 -16.12
N ARG A 192 16.94 -0.60 -15.54
CA ARG A 192 17.85 -1.03 -14.47
C ARG A 192 17.13 -0.86 -13.13
N TYR A 193 17.15 -1.92 -12.32
CA TYR A 193 16.54 -1.94 -11.00
C TYR A 193 17.60 -2.18 -9.92
N PRO A 194 17.43 -1.65 -8.69
CA PRO A 194 18.28 -1.98 -7.56
C PRO A 194 18.25 -3.50 -7.23
N PRO A 195 19.28 -4.04 -6.57
CA PRO A 195 19.38 -5.47 -6.27
C PRO A 195 18.17 -6.06 -5.54
N ALA A 196 17.68 -5.40 -4.49
CA ALA A 196 16.51 -5.86 -3.72
C ALA A 196 15.24 -5.99 -4.58
N HIS A 197 15.03 -5.05 -5.51
CA HIS A 197 13.88 -5.09 -6.42
C HIS A 197 14.00 -6.25 -7.43
N LEU A 198 15.24 -6.56 -7.87
CA LEU A 198 15.48 -7.68 -8.76
C LEU A 198 15.23 -9.02 -8.09
N GLU A 199 15.52 -9.14 -6.80
CA GLU A 199 15.23 -10.33 -6.00
C GLU A 199 13.73 -10.57 -5.90
N TYR A 200 12.97 -9.56 -5.45
CA TYR A 200 11.51 -9.61 -5.43
C TYR A 200 10.91 -9.96 -6.80
N MET A 201 11.31 -9.27 -7.87
CA MET A 201 10.77 -9.54 -9.21
C MET A 201 11.12 -10.97 -9.68
N ARG A 202 12.28 -11.51 -9.29
CA ARG A 202 12.68 -12.86 -9.65
C ARG A 202 11.78 -13.89 -8.96
N GLU A 203 11.62 -13.78 -7.65
CA GLU A 203 10.77 -14.66 -6.85
C GLU A 203 9.31 -14.60 -7.30
N HIS A 204 8.80 -13.38 -7.53
CA HIS A 204 7.43 -13.19 -8.00
C HIS A 204 7.20 -13.79 -9.40
N VAL A 205 8.12 -13.56 -10.35
CA VAL A 205 8.00 -14.15 -11.70
C VAL A 205 8.14 -15.67 -11.67
N GLU A 206 8.99 -16.21 -10.79
CA GLU A 206 9.10 -17.66 -10.57
C GLU A 206 7.78 -18.24 -10.07
N ALA A 207 7.14 -17.60 -9.08
CA ALA A 207 5.81 -18.02 -8.62
C ALA A 207 4.76 -17.96 -9.74
N LEU A 208 4.77 -16.92 -10.58
CA LEU A 208 3.87 -16.83 -11.74
C LEU A 208 4.12 -17.95 -12.76
N LEU A 209 5.38 -18.33 -12.99
CA LEU A 209 5.75 -19.42 -13.90
C LEU A 209 5.28 -20.77 -13.35
N SER A 210 5.49 -21.03 -12.05
CA SER A 210 5.05 -22.26 -11.39
C SER A 210 3.53 -22.45 -11.41
N ASN A 211 2.76 -21.36 -11.52
CA ASN A 211 1.30 -21.38 -11.60
C ASN A 211 0.75 -21.25 -13.03
N ASP A 212 1.59 -21.43 -14.06
CA ASP A 212 1.21 -21.35 -15.48
C ASP A 212 0.55 -20.00 -15.89
N MET A 213 0.77 -18.93 -15.12
CA MET A 213 0.21 -17.61 -15.40
C MET A 213 1.02 -16.83 -16.44
N VAL A 214 2.31 -17.14 -16.55
CA VAL A 214 3.21 -16.57 -17.55
C VAL A 214 4.04 -17.66 -18.22
N TYR A 215 4.57 -17.38 -19.40
CA TYR A 215 5.44 -18.31 -20.12
C TYR A 215 6.53 -17.56 -20.89
N ALA A 216 7.65 -18.25 -21.17
CA ALA A 216 8.73 -17.70 -21.97
C ALA A 216 8.33 -17.57 -23.45
N ASN A 217 8.20 -16.33 -23.94
CA ASN A 217 7.88 -16.06 -25.34
C ASN A 217 9.15 -15.84 -26.18
N ASN A 218 9.67 -16.93 -26.76
CA ASN A 218 10.87 -16.91 -27.60
C ASN A 218 10.65 -16.28 -28.99
N ARG A 219 9.42 -15.88 -29.34
CA ARG A 219 9.08 -15.22 -30.62
C ARG A 219 9.06 -13.70 -30.52
N ALA A 220 9.32 -13.15 -29.33
CA ALA A 220 9.46 -11.71 -29.17
C ALA A 220 10.69 -11.21 -29.96
N PRO A 221 10.61 -10.05 -30.66
CA PRO A 221 11.73 -9.52 -31.42
C PRO A 221 12.96 -9.34 -30.50
N ARG A 222 14.14 -9.86 -30.89
CA ARG A 222 15.39 -9.82 -30.09
C ARG A 222 15.90 -8.38 -29.90
N ILE A 223 16.54 -8.08 -28.75
CA ILE A 223 17.32 -6.83 -28.63
C ILE A 223 18.59 -7.10 -29.43
N VAL A 224 18.78 -6.41 -30.54
CA VAL A 224 20.10 -6.33 -31.16
C VAL A 224 20.79 -5.16 -30.49
N PRO A 225 21.94 -5.37 -29.80
CA PRO A 225 22.70 -4.28 -29.19
C PRO A 225 23.19 -3.25 -30.20
#